data_AF-A0A2S8PGX9-F1
#
_entry.id   AF-A0A2S8PGX9-F1
#
_cell.length_a   1.000
_cell.length_b   1.000
_cell.length_c   1.000
_cell.angle_alpha   90.00
_cell.angle_beta   90.00
_cell.angle_gamma   90.00
#
_symmetry.space_group_name_H-M   'P 1'
#
loop_
_entity.id
_entity.type
_entity.pdbx_description
1 polymer ?
#
loop_
_entity_poly.entity_id
_entity_poly.type
_entity_poly.pdbx_seq_one_letter_code
_entity_poly.pdbx_strand_id
1 'polypeptide(L)' 'IVNVLNIWNEYIIGTILVNDPKHYTLPVGIAMMQAQMQYRTEWGPLFAGLLITIVPVLIMYMFFQRQIASGITAGAIK' A
#
# COMPACT_ATOMS: atom_id res chain seq x y z
N ILE A 1 14.08 6.23 -0.62
CA ILE A 1 12.86 6.30 -1.48
C ILE A 1 12.26 4.92 -1.66
N VAL A 2 12.93 3.96 -2.31
CA VAL A 2 12.39 2.59 -2.54
C VAL A 2 12.04 1.85 -1.24
N ASN A 3 12.84 2.01 -0.17
CA ASN A 3 12.55 1.38 1.14
C ASN A 3 11.19 1.84 1.74
N VAL A 4 10.82 3.13 1.58
CA VAL A 4 9.53 3.64 2.07
C VAL A 4 8.37 3.01 1.31
N LEU A 5 8.51 2.79 0.00
CA LEU A 5 7.51 2.09 -0.81
C LEU A 5 7.38 0.62 -0.42
N ASN A 6 8.48 -0.06 -0.09
CA ASN A 6 8.45 -1.44 0.39
C ASN A 6 7.73 -1.53 1.74
N ILE A 7 8.08 -0.67 2.71
CA ILE A 7 7.41 -0.62 4.02
C ILE A 7 5.92 -0.29 3.86
N TRP A 8 5.56 0.59 2.93
CA TRP A 8 4.17 0.95 2.68
C TRP A 8 3.33 -0.20 2.10
N ASN A 9 3.93 -1.05 1.26
CA ASN A 9 3.28 -2.24 0.69
C ASN A 9 3.40 -3.48 1.58
N GLU A 10 4.04 -3.37 2.76
CA GLU A 10 4.26 -4.49 3.66
C GLU A 10 2.95 -4.97 4.29
N TYR A 11 2.36 -6.00 3.69
CA TYR A 11 1.09 -6.59 4.09
C TYR A 11 1.25 -7.74 5.08
N ILE A 12 2.29 -8.55 4.92
CA ILE A 12 2.44 -9.83 5.63
C ILE A 12 2.72 -9.59 7.12
N ILE A 13 3.70 -8.73 7.41
CA ILE A 13 4.07 -8.41 8.80
C ILE A 13 2.91 -7.71 9.52
N GLY A 14 2.23 -6.79 8.83
CA GLY A 14 1.08 -6.06 9.39
C GLY A 14 -0.06 -6.98 9.78
N THR A 15 -0.41 -7.96 8.93
CA THR A 15 -1.52 -8.88 9.19
C THR A 15 -1.23 -9.83 10.35
N ILE A 16 0.04 -10.18 10.60
CA ILE A 16 0.46 -11.11 11.66
C ILE A 16 0.61 -10.39 13.01
N LEU A 17 1.24 -9.21 13.03
CA LEU A 17 1.51 -8.49 14.28
C LEU A 17 0.32 -7.64 14.76
N VAL A 18 -0.45 -7.06 13.84
CA VAL A 18 -1.48 -6.09 14.21
C VAL A 18 -2.80 -6.80 14.46
N ASN A 19 -3.17 -6.92 15.73
CA ASN A 19 -4.41 -7.56 16.17
C ASN A 19 -5.51 -6.55 16.57
N ASP A 20 -5.16 -5.29 16.81
CA ASP A 20 -6.13 -4.23 17.15
C ASP A 20 -6.60 -3.49 15.89
N PRO A 21 -7.92 -3.45 15.61
CA PRO A 21 -8.49 -2.72 14.48
C PRO A 21 -8.08 -1.24 14.38
N LYS A 22 -7.77 -0.59 15.51
CA LYS A 22 -7.34 0.81 15.53
C LYS A 22 -5.93 1.03 14.96
N HIS A 23 -5.15 -0.04 14.87
CA HIS A 23 -3.76 -0.01 14.42
C HIS A 23 -3.58 -0.65 13.04
N TYR A 24 -4.68 -1.07 12.40
CA TYR A 24 -4.62 -1.66 11.06
C TYR A 24 -3.98 -0.69 10.08
N THR A 25 -2.94 -1.18 9.40
CA THR A 25 -2.39 -0.50 8.24
C THR A 25 -3.43 -0.54 7.12
N LEU A 26 -3.36 0.42 6.19
CA LEU A 26 -4.27 0.48 5.03
C LEU A 26 -4.46 -0.88 4.32
N PRO A 27 -3.38 -1.65 4.03
CA PRO A 27 -3.52 -2.98 3.43
C PRO A 27 -4.26 -4.00 4.31
N VAL A 28 -3.97 -4.01 5.62
CA VAL A 28 -4.60 -4.93 6.59
C VAL A 28 -6.08 -4.60 6.78
N GLY A 29 -6.42 -3.31 6.84
CA GLY A 29 -7.80 -2.84 6.97
C GLY A 29 -8.66 -3.25 5.77
N ILE A 30 -8.13 -3.16 4.55
CA ILE A 30 -8.83 -3.58 3.33
C ILE A 30 -9.06 -5.10 3.32
N ALA A 31 -8.04 -5.88 3.70
CA ALA A 31 -8.17 -7.33 3.80
C ALA A 31 -9.18 -7.76 4.88
N MET A 32 -9.21 -7.07 6.02
CA MET A 32 -10.19 -7.31 7.08
C MET A 32 -11.60 -6.90 6.66
N MET A 33 -11.77 -5.80 5.93
CA MET A 33 -13.05 -5.44 5.32
C MET A 33 -13.55 -6.54 4.37
N GLN A 34 -12.68 -7.04 3.49
CA GLN A 34 -13.01 -8.15 2.60
C GLN A 34 -13.40 -9.41 3.39
N ALA A 35 -12.65 -9.73 4.45
CA ALA A 35 -12.94 -10.89 5.31
C ALA A 35 -14.29 -10.76 6.04
N GLN A 36 -14.68 -9.55 6.47
CA GLN A 36 -15.97 -9.28 7.13
C GLN A 36 -17.16 -9.31 6.17
N MET A 37 -16.93 -9.08 4.87
CA MET A 37 -17.96 -9.04 3.83
C MET A 37 -18.43 -10.42 3.34
N GLN A 38 -18.20 -11.50 4.11
CA GLN A 38 -18.42 -12.95 3.85
C GLN A 38 -19.51 -13.35 2.81
N TYR A 39 -20.62 -12.59 2.69
CA TYR A 39 -21.74 -12.88 1.79
C TYR A 39 -22.23 -11.71 0.90
N ARG A 40 -21.72 -10.48 1.11
CA ARG A 40 -22.02 -9.30 0.27
C ARG A 40 -20.74 -8.51 0.09
N THR A 41 -20.03 -8.81 -0.99
CA THR A 41 -18.85 -8.04 -1.37
C THR A 41 -19.29 -6.67 -1.86
N GLU A 42 -19.19 -5.67 -0.99
CA GLU A 42 -19.36 -4.26 -1.36
C GLU A 42 -18.08 -3.79 -2.07
N TRP A 43 -18.08 -3.91 -3.40
CA TRP A 43 -16.92 -3.57 -4.23
C TRP A 43 -16.56 -2.08 -4.17
N GLY A 44 -17.55 -1.19 -3.99
CA GLY A 44 -17.33 0.26 -3.92
C GLY A 44 -16.35 0.66 -2.81
N PRO A 45 -16.62 0.32 -1.53
CA PRO A 45 -15.70 0.55 -0.42
C PRO A 45 -14.33 -0.10 -0.60
N LEU A 46 -14.28 -1.31 -1.18
CA LEU A 46 -13.04 -2.03 -1.47
C LEU A 46 -12.16 -1.25 -2.46
N PHE A 47 -12.72 -0.83 -3.60
CA PHE A 47 -11.98 -0.05 -4.60
C PHE A 47 -11.63 1.35 -4.10
N ALA A 48 -12.48 1.99 -3.28
CA ALA A 48 -12.16 3.25 -2.63
C ALA A 48 -10.94 3.09 -1.70
N GLY A 49 -10.88 2.03 -0.90
CA GLY A 49 -9.72 1.71 -0.07
C GLY A 49 -8.46 1.47 -0.90
N LEU A 50 -8.56 0.71 -1.98
CA LEU A 50 -7.43 0.45 -2.89
C LEU A 50 -6.90 1.75 -3.51
N LEU A 51 -7.77 2.64 -3.98
CA LEU A 51 -7.37 3.94 -4.51
C LEU A 51 -6.66 4.79 -3.47
N ILE A 52 -7.18 4.86 -2.23
CA ILE A 52 -6.55 5.59 -1.13
C ILE A 52 -5.16 5.05 -0.83
N THR A 53 -4.96 3.73 -0.92
CA THR A 53 -3.65 3.09 -0.70
C THR A 53 -2.62 3.53 -1.74
N ILE A 54 -3.05 3.81 -2.97
CA ILE A 54 -2.19 4.24 -4.09
C ILE A 54 -1.86 5.74 -4.03
N VAL A 55 -2.74 6.58 -3.47
CA VAL A 55 -2.55 8.05 -3.37
C VAL A 55 -1.17 8.45 -2.81
N PRO A 56 -0.70 7.98 -1.64
CA PRO A 56 0.59 8.39 -1.10
C PRO A 56 1.79 7.93 -1.95
N VAL A 57 1.65 6.79 -2.66
CA VAL A 57 2.65 6.35 -3.64
C VAL A 57 2.71 7.31 -4.82
N LEU A 58 1.55 7.77 -5.32
CA LEU A 58 1.48 8.77 -6.39
C LEU A 58 2.05 10.12 -5.97
N ILE A 59 1.76 10.56 -4.74
CA ILE A 59 2.31 11.79 -4.17
C ILE A 59 3.84 11.69 -4.12
N MET A 60 4.38 10.60 -3.56
CA MET A 60 5.83 10.37 -3.54
C MET A 60 6.41 10.33 -4.95
N TYR A 61 5.75 9.65 -5.89
CA TYR A 61 6.19 9.60 -7.27
C TYR A 61 6.23 11.00 -7.90
N MET A 62 5.23 11.86 -7.67
CA MET A 62 5.20 13.22 -8.22
C MET A 62 6.40 14.07 -7.77
N PHE A 63 6.80 13.96 -6.50
CA PHE A 63 7.94 14.68 -5.94
C PHE A 63 9.29 14.07 -6.33
N PHE A 64 9.36 12.73 -6.43
CA PHE A 64 10.63 12.00 -6.58
C PHE A 64 10.82 11.38 -7.98
N GLN A 65 9.90 11.57 -8.93
CA GLN A 65 9.91 10.97 -10.28
C GLN A 65 11.27 11.06 -10.98
N ARG A 66 11.91 12.24 -10.90
CA ARG A 66 13.21 12.51 -11.53
C ARG A 66 14.33 11.66 -10.92
N GLN A 67 14.32 11.52 -9.59
CA GLN A 67 15.33 10.80 -8.82
C GLN A 67 15.10 9.28 -8.86
N ILE A 68 13.83 8.85 -8.95
CA ILE A 68 13.46 7.45 -9.17
C ILE A 68 13.91 7.01 -10.57
N ALA A 69 13.60 7.81 -11.62
CA ALA A 69 14.02 7.50 -12.99
C ALA A 69 15.56 7.46 -13.15
N SER A 70 16.27 8.42 -12.55
CA SER A 70 17.75 8.43 -12.57
C SER A 70 18.36 7.32 -11.69
N GLY A 71 17.72 6.98 -10.57
CA GLY A 71 18.21 5.95 -9.64
C GLY A 71 18.05 4.53 -10.17
N ILE A 72 16.94 4.24 -10.87
CA ILE A 72 16.72 2.94 -11.52
C ILE A 72 17.68 2.75 -12.70
N THR A 73 17.87 3.78 -13.53
CA THR A 73 18.82 3.72 -14.65
C THR A 73 20.27 3.62 -14.19
N ALA A 74 20.68 4.30 -13.12
CA ALA A 74 22.01 4.15 -12.54
C ALA A 74 22.25 2.77 -11.88
N GLY A 75 21.18 2.14 -11.35
CA GLY A 75 21.23 0.78 -10.80
C GLY A 75 21.25 -0.34 -11.85
N ALA A 76 20.71 -0.08 -13.06
CA ALA A 76 20.66 -1.05 -14.16
C ALA A 76 21.97 -1.18 -14.96
N ILE A 77 22.96 -0.31 -14.73
CA ILE A 77 24.27 -0.32 -15.41
C ILE A 77 25.37 -0.92 -14.50
N LYS A 78 24.99 -1.78 -13.54
CA LYS A 78 25.94 -2.58 -12.76
C LYS A 78 25.60 -4.06 -12.79
#